data_AF-A0A831TWH3-F1
#
_entry.id   AF-A0A831TWH3-F1
#
_cell.length_a   1.000
_cell.length_b   1.000
_cell.length_c   1.000
_cell.angle_alpha   90.00
_cell.angle_beta   90.00
_cell.angle_gamma   90.00
#
_symmetry.space_group_name_H-M   'P 1'
#
loop_
_entity.id
_entity.type
_entity.pdbx_description
1 polymer ?
#
loop_
_entity_poly.entity_id
_entity_poly.type
_entity_poly.pdbx_seq_one_letter_code
_entity_poly.pdbx_strand_id
1 'polypeptide(L)' 'MTGGWTGTLLRVNLTEQTWRAEAIPDSWLRDYVGGRGLAARYLYE' A
#
# COMPACT_ATOMS: atom_id res chain seq x y z
N MET A 1 -2.45 -13.44 -5.94
CA MET A 1 -1.48 -14.37 -5.30
C MET A 1 -1.19 -13.86 -3.89
N THR A 2 -1.60 -14.53 -2.83
CA THR A 2 -1.28 -14.15 -1.44
C THR A 2 0.05 -14.78 -1.01
N GLY A 3 1.13 -14.37 -1.69
CA GLY A 3 2.51 -14.80 -1.40
C GLY A 3 3.11 -14.11 -0.17
N GLY A 4 2.38 -14.04 0.94
CA GLY A 4 2.80 -13.35 2.17
C GLY A 4 2.29 -11.91 2.34
N TRP A 5 1.54 -11.38 1.37
CA TRP A 5 0.91 -10.06 1.46
C TRP A 5 -0.59 -10.15 1.72
N THR A 6 -1.11 -9.26 2.57
CA THR A 6 -2.56 -9.01 2.74
C THR A 6 -3.15 -8.26 1.54
N GLY A 7 -2.33 -7.54 0.76
CA GLY A 7 -2.76 -6.80 -0.43
C GLY A 7 -3.59 -5.55 -0.15
N THR A 8 -3.65 -5.11 1.11
CA THR A 8 -4.44 -3.95 1.55
C THR A 8 -3.55 -2.93 2.27
N LEU A 9 -3.75 -1.65 1.99
CA LEU A 9 -3.14 -0.51 2.69
C LEU A 9 -4.21 0.24 3.50
N LEU A 10 -3.94 0.53 4.77
CA LEU A 10 -4.76 1.45 5.56
C LEU A 10 -4.28 2.89 5.33
N ARG A 11 -5.15 3.75 4.79
CA ARG A 11 -4.90 5.19 4.69
C ARG A 11 -5.65 5.92 5.78
N VAL A 12 -4.93 6.76 6.52
CA VAL A 12 -5.48 7.55 7.63
C VAL A 12 -5.27 9.02 7.33
N ASN A 13 -6.35 9.81 7.42
CA ASN A 13 -6.27 11.27 7.45
C ASN A 13 -6.38 11.73 8.91
N LEU A 14 -5.30 12.30 9.44
CA LEU A 14 -5.22 12.73 10.83
C LEU A 14 -6.00 14.02 11.12
N THR A 15 -6.20 14.88 10.12
CA THR A 15 -6.95 16.14 10.27
C THR A 15 -8.44 15.86 10.37
N GLU A 16 -8.96 14.99 9.50
CA GLU A 16 -10.39 14.66 9.43
C GLU A 16 -10.77 13.49 10.34
N GLN A 17 -9.78 12.83 10.97
CA GLN A 17 -9.98 11.61 11.78
C GLN A 17 -10.68 10.48 11.00
N THR A 18 -10.43 10.39 9.70
CA THR A 18 -11.00 9.37 8.82
C THR A 18 -9.95 8.33 8.44
N TRP A 19 -10.43 7.14 8.08
CA TRP A 19 -9.58 6.08 7.53
C TRP A 19 -10.30 5.36 6.40
N ARG A 20 -9.53 4.75 5.50
CA ARG A 20 -10.04 3.83 4.47
C ARG A 20 -9.04 2.73 4.18
N ALA A 21 -9.55 1.57 3.80
CA ALA A 21 -8.76 0.47 3.25
C ALA A 21 -8.66 0.63 1.72
N GLU A 22 -7.45 0.47 1.20
CA GLU A 22 -7.15 0.55 -0.24
C GLU A 22 -6.55 -0.77 -0.71
N ALA A 23 -7.01 -1.28 -1.86
CA ALA A 23 -6.34 -2.37 -2.53
C ALA A 23 -4.99 -1.87 -3.08
N ILE A 24 -3.93 -2.62 -2.81
CA ILE A 24 -2.61 -2.35 -3.39
C ILE A 24 -2.60 -2.98 -4.79
N PRO A 25 -2.20 -2.25 -5.85
CA PRO A 25 -2.10 -2.83 -7.18
C PRO A 25 -1.18 -4.06 -7.19
N ASP A 26 -1.65 -5.17 -7.76
CA ASP A 26 -0.88 -6.42 -7.85
C ASP A 26 0.46 -6.24 -8.57
N SER A 27 0.51 -5.35 -9.57
CA SER A 27 1.75 -4.98 -10.26
C SER A 27 2.76 -4.35 -9.30
N TRP A 28 2.33 -3.53 -8.34
CA TRP A 28 3.25 -2.93 -7.40
C TRP A 28 3.77 -3.92 -6.37
N LEU A 29 2.92 -4.84 -5.92
CA LEU A 29 3.36 -5.94 -5.04
C LEU A 29 4.40 -6.81 -5.73
N ARG A 30 4.23 -7.07 -7.03
CA ARG A 30 5.20 -7.83 -7.83
C ARG A 30 6.49 -7.07 -8.08
N ASP A 31 6.39 -5.82 -8.51
CA ASP A 31 7.54 -5.06 -9.02
C ASP A 31 8.35 -4.40 -7.89
N TYR A 32 7.73 -4.11 -6.73
CA TYR A 32 8.38 -3.44 -5.60
C TYR A 32 8.48 -4.30 -4.33
N VAL A 33 7.91 -5.52 -4.33
CA VAL A 33 7.99 -6.54 -3.28
C VAL A 33 7.36 -6.16 -1.92
N GLY A 34 7.32 -4.89 -1.53
CA GLY A 34 6.79 -4.42 -0.25
C GLY A 34 7.77 -3.53 0.51
N GLY A 35 7.48 -3.32 1.80
CA GLY A 35 8.34 -2.57 2.72
C GLY A 35 8.81 -1.24 2.12
N ARG A 36 10.13 -1.07 2.01
CA ARG A 36 10.75 0.15 1.51
C ARG A 36 10.45 0.41 0.03
N GLY A 37 10.43 -0.62 -0.82
CA GLY A 37 10.18 -0.47 -2.25
C GLY A 37 8.76 0.06 -2.50
N LEU A 38 7.78 -0.55 -1.84
CA LEU A 38 6.39 -0.13 -1.94
C LEU A 38 6.18 1.26 -1.30
N ALA A 39 6.81 1.55 -0.16
CA ALA A 39 6.74 2.87 0.46
C ALA A 39 7.31 3.98 -0.46
N ALA A 40 8.45 3.73 -1.11
CA ALA A 40 9.02 4.67 -2.07
C ALA A 40 8.09 4.89 -3.27
N ARG A 41 7.42 3.84 -3.77
CA ARG A 41 6.45 3.94 -4.85
C ARG A 41 5.23 4.81 -4.49
N TYR A 42 4.74 4.73 -3.26
CA TYR A 42 3.65 5.59 -2.76
C TYR A 42 4.08 7.03 -2.52
N LEU A 43 5.36 7.29 -2.23
CA LEU A 43 5.89 8.65 -2.03
C LEU A 43 6.24 9.36 -3.33
N TYR A 44 6.55 8.61 -4.38
CA TYR A 44 6.90 9.16 -5.70
C TYR A 44 5.68 9.66 -6.49
N GLU A 45 4.53 9.00 -6.31
CA GLU A 45 3.27 9.33 -6.98
C GLU A 45 2.59 10.56 -6.39
#